data_AF-A0A3Q4G6F3-F1
#
_entry.id   AF-A0A3Q4G6F3-F1
#
_cell.length_a   1.000
_cell.length_b   1.000
_cell.length_c   1.000
_cell.angle_alpha   90.00
_cell.angle_beta   90.00
_cell.angle_gamma   90.00
#
_symmetry.space_group_name_H-M   'P 1'
#
loop_
_entity.id
_entity.type
_entity.pdbx_description
1 polymer ?
#
loop_
_entity_poly.entity_id
_entity_poly.type
_entity_poly.pdbx_seq_one_letter_code
_entity_poly.pdbx_strand_id
1 'polypeptide(L)'
;MRGETSSSNSKKSRRFSFQASSAAAAPPAAAPNAKNVKQMLLDWCRAKTEPYEGVDIQNFSSSWKDGIAFCALVHRFFPDAFEYSILNPNKPKENFQLAFSTAERLAGCPPLLDADDLVRMNEPDWKCVYTYIQEFYRCLVEKGLVKTKKRP
;
A
#
# COMPACT_ATOMS: atom_id res chain seq x y z
N MET A 1 27.96 -9.27 -81.00
CA MET A 1 26.66 -8.93 -80.37
C MET A 1 26.74 -9.30 -78.90
N ARG A 2 26.35 -8.37 -78.00
CA ARG A 2 25.89 -8.46 -76.58
C ARG A 2 26.53 -9.53 -75.67
N GLY A 3 26.97 -9.28 -74.45
CA GLY A 3 27.01 -8.12 -73.55
C GLY A 3 28.15 -8.41 -72.54
N GLU A 4 28.28 -7.88 -71.34
CA GLU A 4 27.51 -7.03 -70.45
C GLU A 4 28.53 -6.34 -69.51
N THR A 5 28.07 -5.29 -68.85
CA THR A 5 28.70 -4.42 -67.84
C THR A 5 29.40 -5.20 -66.68
N SER A 6 30.42 -4.69 -65.98
CA SER A 6 30.24 -3.64 -64.97
C SER A 6 31.55 -3.25 -64.26
N SER A 7 31.57 -1.99 -63.84
CA SER A 7 32.50 -1.27 -62.98
C SER A 7 32.96 -2.00 -61.72
N SER A 8 34.22 -1.79 -61.32
CA SER A 8 34.66 -1.90 -59.93
C SER A 8 35.22 -0.54 -59.48
N ASN A 9 34.46 0.18 -58.65
CA ASN A 9 34.86 1.43 -58.04
C ASN A 9 35.18 1.19 -56.56
N SER A 10 36.26 1.79 -56.12
CA SER A 10 36.79 1.76 -54.76
C SER A 10 35.82 2.42 -53.75
N LYS A 11 35.82 1.95 -52.50
CA LYS A 11 36.14 2.74 -51.28
C LYS A 11 35.58 2.13 -49.98
N LYS A 12 36.51 2.04 -49.02
CA LYS A 12 36.40 2.48 -47.61
C LYS A 12 35.72 1.55 -46.59
N SER A 13 36.59 0.77 -45.95
CA SER A 13 36.81 0.71 -44.50
C SER A 13 35.72 1.32 -43.61
N ARG A 14 34.96 0.47 -42.92
CA ARG A 14 34.44 0.73 -41.58
C ARG A 14 34.57 -0.54 -40.76
N ARG A 15 35.41 -0.46 -39.72
CA ARG A 15 35.50 -1.44 -38.64
C ARG A 15 34.18 -1.42 -37.87
N PHE A 16 33.49 -2.54 -37.80
CA PHE A 16 32.40 -2.75 -36.84
C PHE A 16 32.97 -3.48 -35.62
N SER A 17 33.14 -2.73 -34.54
CA SER A 17 33.41 -3.25 -33.20
C SER A 17 32.18 -4.02 -32.71
N PHE A 18 32.31 -5.32 -32.52
CA PHE A 18 31.34 -6.12 -31.78
C PHE A 18 31.51 -5.83 -30.29
N GLN A 19 30.54 -5.13 -29.68
CA GLN A 19 30.47 -4.97 -28.23
C GLN A 19 29.62 -6.11 -27.65
N ALA A 20 30.27 -6.96 -26.83
CA ALA A 20 29.60 -7.99 -26.06
C ALA A 20 28.67 -7.35 -25.02
N SER A 21 27.38 -7.68 -25.06
CA SER A 21 26.44 -7.38 -23.98
C SER A 21 26.66 -8.36 -22.83
N SER A 22 27.16 -7.84 -21.71
CA SER A 22 27.13 -8.53 -20.42
C SER A 22 25.67 -8.62 -19.95
N ALA A 23 25.12 -9.83 -19.94
CA ALA A 23 23.86 -10.10 -19.26
C ALA A 23 24.08 -9.92 -17.75
N ALA A 24 23.61 -8.80 -17.22
CA ALA A 24 23.56 -8.57 -15.78
C ALA A 24 22.65 -9.65 -15.16
N ALA A 25 23.25 -10.54 -14.37
CA ALA A 25 22.52 -11.49 -13.55
C ALA A 25 21.59 -10.71 -12.60
N ALA A 26 20.29 -11.04 -12.66
CA ALA A 26 19.31 -10.50 -11.73
C ALA A 26 19.69 -10.88 -10.28
N PRO A 27 19.58 -9.99 -9.29
CA PRO A 27 19.86 -10.34 -7.92
C PRO A 27 18.84 -11.36 -7.40
N PRO A 28 19.23 -12.28 -6.50
CA PRO A 28 18.31 -13.24 -5.92
C PRO A 28 17.23 -12.49 -5.14
N ALA A 29 15.96 -12.87 -5.37
CA ALA A 29 14.80 -12.33 -4.67
C ALA A 29 14.96 -12.54 -3.16
N ALA A 30 15.42 -11.49 -2.46
CA ALA A 30 15.54 -11.47 -1.03
C ALA A 30 14.16 -11.76 -0.40
N ALA A 31 14.15 -12.58 0.66
CA ALA A 31 13.00 -12.73 1.53
C ALA A 31 12.43 -11.35 1.92
N PRO A 32 11.11 -11.19 2.11
CA PRO A 32 10.55 -9.88 2.38
C PRO A 32 11.13 -9.31 3.68
N ASN A 33 12.07 -8.37 3.55
CA ASN A 33 12.61 -7.63 4.69
C ASN A 33 11.44 -6.96 5.42
N ALA A 34 11.38 -7.04 6.75
CA ALA A 34 10.29 -6.44 7.54
C ALA A 34 10.09 -4.94 7.24
N LYS A 35 11.17 -4.22 6.90
CA LYS A 35 11.11 -2.82 6.41
C LYS A 35 10.27 -2.68 5.13
N ASN A 36 10.38 -3.65 4.22
CA ASN A 36 9.60 -3.68 2.97
C ASN A 36 8.12 -3.97 3.24
N VAL A 37 7.81 -4.84 4.22
CA VAL A 37 6.42 -5.17 4.57
C VAL A 37 5.71 -3.98 5.23
N LYS A 38 6.38 -3.31 6.18
CA LYS A 38 5.84 -2.11 6.83
C LYS A 38 5.56 -1.00 5.80
N GLN A 39 6.49 -0.78 4.88
CA GLN A 39 6.31 0.21 3.81
C GLN A 39 5.17 -0.16 2.86
N MET A 40 5.10 -1.43 2.42
CA MET A 40 4.01 -1.93 1.58
C MET A 40 2.64 -1.69 2.23
N LEU A 41 2.51 -1.93 3.54
CA LEU A 41 1.26 -1.72 4.25
C LEU A 41 0.91 -0.22 4.35
N LEU A 42 1.91 0.64 4.56
CA LEU A 42 1.72 2.08 4.58
C LEU A 42 1.23 2.60 3.22
N ASP A 43 1.87 2.16 2.14
CA ASP A 43 1.49 2.52 0.77
C ASP A 43 0.10 1.98 0.43
N TRP A 44 -0.25 0.80 0.92
CA TRP A 44 -1.60 0.26 0.78
C TRP A 44 -2.63 1.13 1.50
N CYS A 45 -2.37 1.58 2.73
CA CYS A 45 -3.26 2.47 3.46
C CYS A 45 -3.48 3.77 2.66
N ARG A 46 -2.39 4.41 2.22
CA ARG A 46 -2.45 5.63 1.39
C ARG A 46 -3.29 5.44 0.15
N ALA A 47 -3.05 4.37 -0.61
CA ALA A 47 -3.80 4.09 -1.83
C ALA A 47 -5.29 3.82 -1.58
N LYS A 48 -5.67 3.33 -0.40
CA LYS A 48 -7.08 3.10 -0.03
C LYS A 48 -7.77 4.35 0.48
N THR A 49 -7.03 5.26 1.08
CA THR A 49 -7.57 6.51 1.64
C THR A 49 -7.38 7.73 0.76
N GLU A 50 -6.71 7.61 -0.40
CA GLU A 50 -6.44 8.73 -1.33
C GLU A 50 -7.71 9.55 -1.70
N PRO A 51 -8.90 8.95 -1.87
CA PRO A 51 -10.10 9.72 -2.18
C PRO A 51 -10.77 10.40 -0.98
N TYR A 52 -10.24 10.25 0.23
CA TYR A 52 -10.85 10.78 1.44
C TYR A 52 -10.21 12.10 1.85
N GLU A 53 -11.03 13.14 1.96
CA GLU A 53 -10.60 14.41 2.52
C GLU A 53 -10.26 14.28 4.01
N GLY A 54 -9.30 15.10 4.46
CA GLY A 54 -8.86 15.13 5.86
C GLY A 54 -7.97 13.96 6.26
N VAL A 55 -7.53 13.11 5.32
CA VAL A 55 -6.64 11.97 5.60
C VAL A 55 -5.31 12.12 4.89
N ASP A 56 -4.24 12.22 5.68
CA ASP A 56 -2.87 12.14 5.18
C ASP A 56 -2.04 11.15 6.00
N ILE A 57 -1.90 9.93 5.47
CA ILE A 57 -1.22 8.83 6.16
C ILE A 57 0.28 8.89 5.85
N GLN A 58 1.08 9.35 6.81
CA GLN A 58 2.53 9.48 6.70
C GLN A 58 3.30 8.48 7.55
N ASN A 59 2.64 7.94 8.58
CA ASN A 59 3.23 7.01 9.53
C ASN A 59 2.14 6.12 10.15
N PHE A 60 2.50 5.31 11.15
CA PHE A 60 1.57 4.51 11.94
C PHE A 60 1.37 5.09 13.36
N SER A 61 1.63 6.37 13.59
CA SER A 61 1.38 7.02 14.88
C SER A 61 0.48 8.24 14.70
N SER A 62 1.08 9.43 14.53
CA SER A 62 0.41 10.72 14.52
C SER A 62 -0.66 10.86 13.43
N SER A 63 -0.49 10.21 12.28
CA SER A 63 -1.50 10.19 11.20
C SER A 63 -2.81 9.49 11.58
N TRP A 64 -2.86 8.79 12.71
CA TRP A 64 -4.01 7.99 13.14
C TRP A 64 -4.64 8.53 14.42
N LYS A 65 -4.11 9.62 15.00
CA LYS A 65 -4.45 10.09 16.34
C LYS A 65 -5.90 10.59 16.48
N ASP A 66 -6.50 11.06 15.40
CA ASP A 66 -7.87 11.61 15.39
C ASP A 66 -8.94 10.57 15.03
N GLY A 67 -8.52 9.34 14.70
CA GLY A 67 -9.41 8.25 14.29
C GLY A 67 -9.98 8.38 12.87
N ILE A 68 -9.73 9.48 12.15
CA ILE A 68 -10.29 9.70 10.80
C ILE A 68 -9.67 8.73 9.80
N ALA A 69 -8.34 8.50 9.89
CA ALA A 69 -7.66 7.52 9.05
C ALA A 69 -8.22 6.08 9.22
N PHE A 70 -8.58 5.69 10.46
CA PHE A 70 -9.24 4.41 10.70
C PHE A 70 -10.64 4.36 10.07
N CYS A 71 -11.43 5.41 10.24
CA CYS A 71 -12.76 5.50 9.65
C CYS A 71 -12.71 5.46 8.11
N ALA A 72 -11.82 6.21 7.49
CA ALA A 72 -11.65 6.23 6.03
C ALA A 72 -11.29 4.84 5.49
N LEU A 73 -10.35 4.16 6.15
CA LEU A 73 -9.92 2.84 5.74
C LEU A 73 -11.04 1.81 5.86
N VAL A 74 -11.82 1.82 6.95
CA VAL A 74 -12.98 0.93 7.13
C VAL A 74 -14.07 1.24 6.11
N HIS A 75 -14.44 2.51 5.96
CA HIS A 75 -15.45 2.98 5.01
C HIS A 75 -15.09 2.60 3.57
N ARG A 76 -13.80 2.51 3.21
CA ARG A 76 -13.38 2.10 1.87
C ARG A 76 -13.84 0.68 1.50
N PHE A 77 -14.00 -0.20 2.48
CA PHE A 77 -14.47 -1.58 2.26
C PHE A 77 -15.96 -1.73 2.57
N PHE A 78 -16.51 -0.85 3.41
CA PHE A 78 -17.90 -0.87 3.83
C PHE A 78 -18.51 0.54 3.76
N PRO A 79 -18.74 1.09 2.54
CA PRO A 79 -19.21 2.46 2.37
C PRO A 79 -20.60 2.70 2.95
N ASP A 80 -21.43 1.65 3.04
CA ASP A 80 -22.78 1.74 3.59
C ASP A 80 -22.82 1.61 5.13
N ALA A 81 -21.66 1.46 5.79
CA ALA A 81 -21.62 1.21 7.23
C ALA A 81 -21.89 2.47 8.07
N PHE A 82 -21.51 3.64 7.58
CA PHE A 82 -21.71 4.94 8.21
C PHE A 82 -21.39 6.07 7.22
N GLU A 83 -21.87 7.27 7.49
CA GLU A 83 -21.59 8.44 6.65
C GLU A 83 -20.24 9.08 7.02
N TYR A 84 -19.26 9.05 6.09
CA TYR A 84 -17.93 9.62 6.35
C TYR A 84 -17.91 11.15 6.44
N SER A 85 -18.76 11.84 5.66
CA SER A 85 -18.79 13.32 5.55
C SER A 85 -19.11 14.04 6.86
N ILE A 86 -19.74 13.36 7.82
CA ILE A 86 -20.15 13.94 9.10
C ILE A 86 -19.11 13.72 10.22
N LEU A 87 -18.01 13.02 9.93
CA LEU A 87 -16.97 12.75 10.92
C LEU A 87 -16.21 14.03 11.29
N ASN A 88 -15.81 14.12 12.56
CA ASN A 88 -15.14 15.29 13.10
C ASN A 88 -13.80 14.89 13.73
N PRO A 89 -12.66 15.44 13.25
CA PRO A 89 -11.34 15.12 13.81
C PRO A 89 -11.19 15.52 15.30
N ASN A 90 -12.05 16.42 15.80
CA ASN A 90 -12.07 16.81 17.21
C ASN A 90 -12.85 15.86 18.12
N LYS A 91 -13.39 14.75 17.57
CA LYS A 91 -14.12 13.70 18.30
C LYS A 91 -13.40 12.35 18.17
N PRO A 92 -12.12 12.24 18.56
CA PRO A 92 -11.31 11.05 18.31
C PRO A 92 -11.89 9.79 18.96
N LYS A 93 -12.45 9.90 20.17
CA LYS A 93 -13.09 8.78 20.85
C LYS A 93 -14.24 8.18 20.03
N GLU A 94 -15.12 9.02 19.51
CA GLU A 94 -16.25 8.59 18.68
C GLU A 94 -15.75 7.93 17.39
N ASN A 95 -14.75 8.53 16.75
CA ASN A 95 -14.15 8.01 15.51
C ASN A 95 -13.51 6.63 15.72
N PHE A 96 -12.71 6.45 16.79
CA PHE A 96 -12.10 5.16 17.11
C PHE A 96 -13.15 4.09 17.40
N GLN A 97 -14.15 4.40 18.23
CA GLN A 97 -15.22 3.47 18.55
C GLN A 97 -16.01 3.06 17.31
N LEU A 98 -16.36 4.00 16.45
CA LEU A 98 -17.06 3.74 15.20
C LEU A 98 -16.24 2.82 14.27
N ALA A 99 -14.96 3.14 14.07
CA ALA A 99 -14.09 2.36 13.20
C ALA A 99 -13.88 0.93 13.72
N PHE A 100 -13.54 0.76 15.00
CA PHE A 100 -13.23 -0.55 15.58
C PHE A 100 -14.46 -1.43 15.69
N SER A 101 -15.60 -0.91 16.16
CA SER A 101 -16.86 -1.67 16.22
C SER A 101 -17.36 -2.08 14.83
N THR A 102 -17.18 -1.22 13.82
CA THR A 102 -17.55 -1.55 12.44
C THR A 102 -16.62 -2.61 11.85
N ALA A 103 -15.30 -2.48 12.07
CA ALA A 103 -14.32 -3.46 11.62
C ALA A 103 -14.54 -4.83 12.26
N GLU A 104 -14.84 -4.88 13.55
CA GLU A 104 -15.19 -6.12 14.25
C GLU A 104 -16.46 -6.74 13.66
N ARG A 105 -17.55 -5.99 13.56
CA ARG A 105 -18.84 -6.49 13.09
C ARG A 105 -18.83 -6.95 11.63
N LEU A 106 -18.16 -6.22 10.74
CA LEU A 106 -18.21 -6.46 9.29
C LEU A 106 -17.01 -7.26 8.77
N ALA A 107 -15.82 -6.96 9.27
CA ALA A 107 -14.58 -7.63 8.88
C ALA A 107 -14.16 -8.76 9.85
N GLY A 108 -14.77 -8.88 11.03
CA GLY A 108 -14.34 -9.88 12.03
C GLY A 108 -12.97 -9.57 12.61
N CYS A 109 -12.55 -8.30 12.56
CA CYS A 109 -11.25 -7.87 13.08
C CYS A 109 -11.34 -7.74 14.61
N PRO A 110 -10.49 -8.44 15.38
CA PRO A 110 -10.54 -8.35 16.83
C PRO A 110 -10.15 -6.93 17.32
N PRO A 111 -10.75 -6.45 18.43
CA PRO A 111 -10.45 -5.14 18.99
C PRO A 111 -9.11 -5.16 19.75
N LEU A 112 -8.00 -5.02 19.03
CA LEU A 112 -6.65 -5.00 19.63
C LEU A 112 -6.27 -3.64 20.25
N LEU A 113 -7.06 -2.59 19.98
CA LEU A 113 -6.84 -1.24 20.44
C LEU A 113 -8.07 -0.75 21.21
N ASP A 114 -7.83 -0.06 22.32
CA ASP A 114 -8.87 0.56 23.12
C ASP A 114 -8.97 2.06 22.81
N ALA A 115 -10.18 2.54 22.50
CA ALA A 115 -10.41 3.93 22.12
C ALA A 115 -10.12 4.92 23.27
N ASP A 116 -10.42 4.52 24.51
CA ASP A 116 -10.17 5.33 25.70
C ASP A 116 -8.67 5.47 25.97
N ASP A 117 -7.89 4.41 25.73
CA ASP A 117 -6.42 4.47 25.81
C ASP A 117 -5.83 5.40 24.73
N LEU A 118 -6.25 5.27 23.47
CA LEU A 118 -5.68 6.08 22.38
C LEU A 118 -5.92 7.58 22.56
N VAL A 119 -7.07 7.97 23.15
CA VAL A 119 -7.41 9.38 23.41
C VAL A 119 -6.65 9.96 24.60
N ARG A 120 -6.22 9.13 25.56
CA ARG A 120 -5.39 9.57 26.69
C ARG A 120 -3.95 9.85 26.27
N MET A 121 -3.50 9.29 25.17
CA MET A 121 -2.14 9.46 24.66
C MET A 121 -2.05 10.70 23.75
N ASN A 122 -0.90 11.35 23.73
CA ASN A 122 -0.66 12.44 22.76
C ASN A 122 -0.64 11.92 21.32
N GLU A 123 -0.04 10.74 21.12
CA GLU A 123 -0.03 10.00 19.87
C GLU A 123 0.00 8.49 20.17
N PRO A 124 -0.60 7.65 19.31
CA PRO A 124 -0.62 6.21 19.54
C PRO A 124 0.74 5.56 19.24
N ASP A 125 1.08 4.49 19.97
CA ASP A 125 2.30 3.71 19.70
C ASP A 125 2.23 3.08 18.30
N TRP A 126 3.27 3.31 17.51
CA TRP A 126 3.27 2.91 16.11
C TRP A 126 3.21 1.39 15.90
N LYS A 127 3.70 0.59 16.85
CA LYS A 127 3.63 -0.86 16.76
C LYS A 127 2.19 -1.32 16.99
N CYS A 128 1.49 -0.75 17.97
CA CYS A 128 0.09 -1.06 18.24
C CYS A 128 -0.79 -0.77 17.01
N VAL A 129 -0.66 0.41 16.40
CA VAL A 129 -1.39 0.78 15.18
C VAL A 129 -1.00 -0.11 14.00
N TYR A 130 0.30 -0.36 13.80
CA TYR A 130 0.78 -1.25 12.75
C TYR A 130 0.22 -2.66 12.88
N THR A 131 0.25 -3.24 14.09
CA THR A 131 -0.29 -4.56 14.37
C THR A 131 -1.79 -4.62 14.12
N TYR A 132 -2.55 -3.60 14.53
CA TYR A 132 -3.98 -3.54 14.24
C TYR A 132 -4.26 -3.49 12.73
N ILE A 133 -3.54 -2.68 11.97
CA ILE A 133 -3.73 -2.57 10.52
C ILE A 133 -3.33 -3.87 9.80
N GLN A 134 -2.26 -4.52 10.24
CA GLN A 134 -1.88 -5.84 9.74
C GLN A 134 -3.00 -6.86 9.95
N GLU A 135 -3.61 -6.85 11.13
CA GLU A 135 -4.70 -7.75 11.47
C GLU A 135 -5.97 -7.43 10.65
N PHE A 136 -6.33 -6.16 10.54
CA PHE A 136 -7.45 -5.73 9.71
C PHE A 136 -7.25 -6.14 8.24
N TYR A 137 -6.04 -5.96 7.70
CA TYR A 137 -5.68 -6.43 6.37
C TYR A 137 -5.87 -7.95 6.24
N ARG A 138 -5.40 -8.74 7.21
CA ARG A 138 -5.57 -10.20 7.24
C ARG A 138 -7.05 -10.60 7.19
N CYS A 139 -7.88 -9.99 8.03
CA CYS A 139 -9.33 -10.22 8.07
C CYS A 139 -10.02 -9.91 6.72
N LEU A 140 -9.61 -8.82 6.06
CA LEU A 140 -10.13 -8.48 4.73
C LEU A 140 -9.70 -9.48 3.65
N VAL A 141 -8.46 -9.99 3.71
CA VAL A 141 -7.98 -11.03 2.80
C VAL A 141 -8.76 -12.33 2.99
N GLU A 142 -9.03 -12.74 4.23
CA GLU A 142 -9.80 -13.94 4.54
C GLU A 142 -11.25 -13.85 4.04
N LYS A 143 -11.83 -12.65 4.07
CA LYS A 143 -13.14 -12.37 3.47
C LYS A 143 -13.12 -12.20 1.95
N GLY A 144 -11.95 -12.26 1.31
CA GLY A 144 -11.80 -12.06 -0.13
C GLY A 144 -11.99 -10.61 -0.60
N LEU A 145 -12.00 -9.64 0.33
CA LEU A 145 -12.15 -8.20 0.04
C LEU A 145 -10.84 -7.56 -0.43
N VAL A 146 -9.71 -8.19 -0.13
CA VAL A 146 -8.39 -7.81 -0.63
C VAL A 146 -7.79 -8.97 -1.41
N LYS A 147 -7.51 -8.74 -2.69
CA LYS A 147 -6.86 -9.72 -3.56
C LYS A 147 -5.36 -9.71 -3.31
N THR A 148 -4.83 -10.78 -2.73
CA THR A 148 -3.39 -11.06 -2.72
C THR A 148 -3.04 -11.86 -3.97
N LYS A 149 -1.90 -11.56 -4.62
CA LYS A 149 -1.41 -12.42 -5.70
C LYS A 149 -1.08 -13.78 -5.07
N LYS A 150 -1.84 -14.84 -5.37
CA LYS A 150 -1.41 -16.21 -5.07
C LYS A 150 -0.08 -16.42 -5.78
N ARG A 151 0.96 -16.72 -5.00
CA ARG A 151 2.20 -17.21 -5.56
C ARG A 151 1.87 -18.60 -6.15
N PRO A 152 2.13 -18.85 -7.45
CA PRO A 152 1.85 -20.15 -8.08
C PRO A 152 2.62 -21.29 -7.40
#